data_AF-A0A948TNF6-F1
#
_entry.id   AF-A0A948TNF6-F1
#
_cell.length_a   1.000
_cell.length_b   1.000
_cell.length_c   1.000
_cell.angle_alpha   90.00
_cell.angle_beta   90.00
_cell.angle_gamma   90.00
#
_symmetry.space_group_name_H-M   'P 1'
#
loop_
_entity.id
_entity.type
_entity.pdbx_description
1 polymer ?
#
loop_
_entity_poly.entity_id
_entity_poly.type
_entity_poly.pdbx_seq_one_letter_code
_entity_poly.pdbx_strand_id
1 'polypeptide(L)'
;MELSEQSYSALAAAFREAVSGYAGGDENSAVTDIHVQPNSDSGELLVFNDDEEELARAIIEEWVNYESDDFYDVVEPVLKKVLTALKDEGVFEHLSLLKPYSFVLVDDEKETVCELLLLDDDTLLLDGELLKGLDEELDAFLKDLLEK
;
A
#
# COMPACT_ATOMS: atom_id res chain seq x y z
N MET A 1 2.65 9.35 -12.88
CA MET A 1 1.69 10.33 -12.32
C MET A 1 2.34 10.97 -11.10
N GLU A 2 2.14 12.27 -10.85
CA GLU A 2 2.58 12.93 -9.61
C GLU A 2 1.35 13.13 -8.71
N LEU A 3 1.40 12.63 -7.49
CA LEU A 3 0.33 12.81 -6.50
C LEU A 3 0.60 14.02 -5.61
N SER A 4 -0.46 14.66 -5.13
CA SER A 4 -0.37 15.66 -4.07
C SER A 4 0.02 15.05 -2.73
N GLU A 5 0.56 15.88 -1.83
CA GLU A 5 0.83 15.51 -0.43
C GLU A 5 -0.41 14.97 0.29
N GLN A 6 -1.59 15.52 -0.03
CA GLN A 6 -2.86 15.08 0.55
C GLN A 6 -3.19 13.64 0.13
N SER A 7 -2.97 13.31 -1.14
CA SER A 7 -3.18 11.95 -1.65
C SER A 7 -2.18 10.96 -1.08
N TYR A 8 -0.90 11.33 -0.94
CA TYR A 8 0.07 10.49 -0.23
C TYR A 8 -0.32 10.26 1.24
N SER A 9 -0.80 11.29 1.94
CA SER A 9 -1.34 11.15 3.30
C SER A 9 -2.54 10.21 3.34
N ALA A 10 -3.46 10.30 2.38
CA ALA A 10 -4.65 9.46 2.31
C ALA A 10 -4.28 7.99 2.09
N LEU A 11 -3.33 7.70 1.18
CA LEU A 11 -2.79 6.35 0.98
C LEU A 11 -2.17 5.80 2.27
N ALA A 12 -1.28 6.57 2.89
CA ALA A 12 -0.59 6.14 4.10
C ALA A 12 -1.56 5.93 5.28
N ALA A 13 -2.59 6.77 5.40
CA ALA A 13 -3.64 6.61 6.40
C ALA A 13 -4.48 5.35 6.16
N ALA A 14 -4.89 5.09 4.91
CA ALA A 14 -5.67 3.90 4.56
C ALA A 14 -4.88 2.61 4.84
N PHE A 15 -3.59 2.55 4.53
CA PHE A 15 -2.78 1.38 4.85
C PHE A 15 -2.62 1.17 6.36
N ARG A 16 -2.40 2.25 7.14
CA ARG A 16 -2.34 2.16 8.60
C ARG A 16 -3.67 1.69 9.20
N GLU A 17 -4.79 2.21 8.67
CA GLU A 17 -6.13 1.79 9.07
C GLU A 17 -6.35 0.31 8.75
N ALA A 18 -6.01 -0.11 7.53
CA ALA A 18 -6.20 -1.49 7.09
C ALA A 18 -5.47 -2.51 7.99
N VAL A 19 -4.25 -2.17 8.42
CA VAL A 19 -3.47 -3.07 9.29
C VAL A 19 -3.79 -2.91 10.78
N SER A 20 -4.50 -1.86 11.18
CA SER A 20 -4.79 -1.58 12.60
C SER A 20 -5.60 -2.68 13.27
N GLY A 21 -6.47 -3.37 12.52
CA GLY A 21 -7.24 -4.53 13.00
C GLY A 21 -6.36 -5.74 13.35
N TYR A 22 -5.14 -5.80 12.80
CA TYR A 22 -4.17 -6.85 13.07
C TYR A 22 -3.14 -6.46 14.15
N ALA A 23 -3.21 -5.24 14.69
CA ALA A 23 -2.27 -4.79 15.72
C ALA A 23 -2.66 -5.32 17.12
N GLY A 24 -1.73 -6.00 17.80
CA GLY A 24 -1.86 -6.34 19.22
C GLY A 24 -2.76 -7.54 19.58
N GLY A 25 -3.09 -8.41 18.61
CA GLY A 25 -3.69 -9.72 18.87
C GLY A 25 -2.65 -10.79 19.24
N ASP A 26 -3.10 -11.99 19.60
CA ASP A 26 -2.19 -13.15 19.74
C ASP A 26 -1.50 -13.43 18.39
N GLU A 27 -0.16 -13.47 18.40
CA GLU A 27 0.69 -13.68 17.21
C GLU A 27 0.20 -14.89 16.38
N ASN A 28 0.20 -14.79 15.04
CA ASN A 28 -0.08 -15.88 14.08
C ASN A 28 -1.53 -16.44 14.01
N SER A 29 -2.57 -15.63 14.19
CA SER A 29 -3.96 -16.15 14.14
C SER A 29 -4.63 -16.06 12.77
N ALA A 30 -4.24 -15.10 11.92
CA ALA A 30 -4.85 -14.87 10.61
C ALA A 30 -3.85 -15.13 9.47
N VAL A 31 -4.24 -15.96 8.51
CA VAL A 31 -3.54 -16.16 7.24
C VAL A 31 -4.30 -15.34 6.22
N THR A 32 -3.77 -14.21 5.78
CA THR A 32 -4.43 -13.37 4.77
C THR A 32 -3.39 -12.57 4.02
N ASP A 33 -3.55 -12.51 2.70
CA ASP A 33 -2.95 -11.46 1.89
C ASP A 33 -3.83 -10.20 1.98
N ILE A 34 -3.22 -9.04 1.86
CA ILE A 34 -3.92 -7.75 1.86
C ILE A 34 -4.03 -7.29 0.41
N HIS A 35 -5.24 -7.32 -0.13
CA HIS A 35 -5.51 -6.86 -1.49
C HIS A 35 -5.70 -5.34 -1.52
N VAL A 36 -5.13 -4.71 -2.54
CA VAL A 36 -5.11 -3.27 -2.75
C VAL A 36 -5.69 -3.01 -4.14
N GLN A 37 -6.85 -2.38 -4.20
CA GLN A 37 -7.63 -2.19 -5.43
C GLN A 37 -7.88 -0.71 -5.70
N PRO A 38 -7.06 -0.08 -6.56
CA PRO A 38 -7.30 1.28 -7.02
C PRO A 38 -8.35 1.27 -8.16
N ASN A 39 -9.15 2.34 -8.26
CA ASN A 39 -10.17 2.49 -9.30
C ASN A 39 -10.01 3.82 -10.04
N SER A 40 -9.74 3.78 -11.34
CA SER A 40 -9.51 4.96 -12.18
C SER A 40 -10.78 5.73 -12.54
N ASP A 41 -11.98 5.13 -12.43
CA ASP A 41 -13.23 5.83 -12.71
C ASP A 41 -13.61 6.77 -11.54
N SER A 42 -13.52 6.24 -10.32
CA SER A 42 -13.98 6.90 -9.08
C SER A 42 -12.86 7.54 -8.27
N GLY A 43 -11.61 7.16 -8.51
CA GLY A 43 -10.46 7.50 -7.67
C GLY A 43 -10.41 6.77 -6.33
N GLU A 44 -11.30 5.81 -6.08
CA GLU A 44 -11.27 5.03 -4.84
C GLU A 44 -10.05 4.10 -4.79
N LEU A 45 -9.41 4.05 -3.62
CA LEU A 45 -8.57 2.94 -3.18
C LEU A 45 -9.38 2.12 -2.19
N LEU A 46 -9.56 0.83 -2.47
CA LEU A 46 -10.10 -0.15 -1.51
C LEU A 46 -8.99 -1.07 -1.04
N VAL A 47 -8.95 -1.36 0.26
CA VAL A 47 -8.05 -2.34 0.86
C VAL A 47 -8.89 -3.39 1.56
N PHE A 48 -8.65 -4.67 1.26
CA PHE A 48 -9.42 -5.78 1.81
C PHE A 48 -8.54 -7.00 2.11
N ASN A 49 -9.02 -7.88 2.98
CA ASN A 49 -8.37 -9.16 3.25
C ASN A 49 -8.78 -10.24 2.23
N ASP A 50 -8.27 -11.46 2.38
CA ASP A 50 -8.59 -12.59 1.49
C ASP A 50 -10.05 -13.08 1.60
N ASP A 51 -10.69 -12.87 2.75
CA ASP A 51 -12.11 -13.09 3.00
C ASP A 51 -13.05 -12.00 2.40
N GLU A 52 -12.50 -11.10 1.58
CA GLU A 52 -13.20 -9.96 0.94
C GLU A 52 -13.79 -8.93 1.94
N GLU A 53 -13.32 -8.93 3.19
CA GLU A 53 -13.68 -7.90 4.17
C GLU A 53 -12.89 -6.62 3.89
N GLU A 54 -13.62 -5.52 3.71
CA GLU A 54 -13.03 -4.20 3.55
C GLU A 54 -12.37 -3.74 4.85
N LEU A 55 -11.06 -3.49 4.77
CA LEU A 55 -10.22 -3.05 5.88
C LEU A 55 -10.07 -1.53 5.91
N ALA A 56 -9.99 -0.89 4.73
CA ALA A 56 -9.89 0.56 4.60
C ALA A 56 -10.31 1.05 3.22
N ARG A 57 -10.57 2.36 3.13
CA ARG A 57 -10.84 3.07 1.88
C ARG A 57 -10.23 4.46 1.86
N ALA A 58 -9.83 4.94 0.69
CA ALA A 58 -9.43 6.33 0.48
C ALA A 58 -9.88 6.84 -0.89
N ILE A 59 -9.94 8.17 -1.05
CA ILE A 59 -10.16 8.82 -2.35
C ILE A 59 -8.85 9.49 -2.75
N ILE A 60 -8.37 9.17 -3.95
CA ILE A 60 -7.20 9.77 -4.57
C ILE A 60 -7.66 10.60 -5.75
N GLU A 61 -7.68 11.92 -5.56
CA GLU A 61 -8.23 12.88 -6.52
C GLU A 61 -7.58 12.78 -7.90
N GLU A 62 -6.28 12.50 -7.95
CA GLU A 62 -5.52 12.37 -9.19
C GLU A 62 -5.84 11.10 -9.99
N TRP A 63 -6.55 10.15 -9.40
CA TRP A 63 -6.99 8.92 -10.08
C TRP A 63 -8.37 9.06 -10.69
N VAL A 64 -9.16 10.05 -10.27
CA VAL A 64 -10.55 10.22 -10.71
C VAL A 64 -10.62 10.50 -12.21
N ASN A 65 -11.37 9.69 -12.95
CA ASN A 65 -11.45 9.70 -14.41
C ASN A 65 -10.07 9.64 -15.08
N TYR A 66 -9.17 8.78 -14.60
CA TYR A 66 -7.90 8.55 -15.28
C TYR A 66 -8.12 7.72 -16.56
N GLU A 67 -8.09 8.38 -17.73
CA GLU A 67 -8.51 7.79 -19.01
C GLU A 67 -7.42 7.00 -19.75
N SER A 68 -6.20 6.92 -19.22
CA SER A 68 -5.06 6.28 -19.91
C SER A 68 -4.94 4.80 -19.52
N ASP A 69 -4.59 3.96 -20.49
CA ASP A 69 -4.49 2.49 -20.33
C ASP A 69 -3.29 2.06 -19.45
N ASP A 70 -2.42 2.99 -19.04
CA ASP A 70 -1.24 2.77 -18.20
C ASP A 70 -1.51 2.98 -16.70
N PHE A 71 -2.78 2.98 -16.28
CA PHE A 71 -3.17 3.28 -14.89
C PHE A 71 -2.41 2.44 -13.86
N TYR A 72 -2.40 1.12 -14.01
CA TYR A 72 -1.69 0.24 -13.06
C TYR A 72 -0.17 0.43 -13.13
N ASP A 73 0.40 0.70 -14.31
CA ASP A 73 1.83 0.98 -14.48
C ASP A 73 2.27 2.25 -13.73
N VAL A 74 1.39 3.25 -13.63
CA VAL A 74 1.68 4.50 -12.92
C VAL A 74 1.33 4.46 -11.42
N VAL A 75 0.38 3.61 -11.03
CA VAL A 75 -0.07 3.45 -9.63
C VAL A 75 0.82 2.49 -8.84
N GLU A 76 1.24 1.37 -9.44
CA GLU A 76 2.13 0.39 -8.79
C GLU A 76 3.33 1.04 -8.09
N PRO A 77 4.19 1.82 -8.76
CA PRO A 77 5.38 2.38 -8.13
C PRO A 77 5.05 3.33 -6.97
N VAL A 78 3.91 4.02 -7.04
CA VAL A 78 3.44 4.91 -5.98
C VAL A 78 3.04 4.11 -4.74
N LEU A 79 2.24 3.05 -4.91
CA LEU A 79 1.82 2.19 -3.81
C LEU A 79 3.00 1.46 -3.16
N LYS A 80 3.92 0.91 -3.98
CA LYS A 80 5.16 0.30 -3.49
C LYS A 80 5.96 1.26 -2.63
N LYS A 81 6.07 2.53 -3.05
CA LYS A 81 6.79 3.55 -2.29
C LYS A 81 6.14 3.84 -0.93
N VAL A 82 4.82 4.02 -0.88
CA VAL A 82 4.10 4.27 0.38
C VAL A 82 4.22 3.07 1.32
N LEU A 83 4.02 1.85 0.83
CA LEU A 83 4.15 0.64 1.64
C LEU A 83 5.58 0.43 2.16
N THR A 84 6.60 0.72 1.34
CA THR A 84 8.00 0.64 1.77
C THR A 84 8.30 1.65 2.88
N ALA A 85 7.80 2.88 2.77
CA ALA A 85 7.96 3.88 3.81
C ALA A 85 7.34 3.44 5.14
N LEU A 86 6.11 2.92 5.10
CA LEU A 86 5.43 2.38 6.29
C LEU A 86 6.16 1.16 6.88
N LYS A 87 6.75 0.31 6.03
CA LYS A 87 7.60 -0.78 6.47
C LYS A 87 8.83 -0.26 7.21
N ASP A 88 9.51 0.73 6.66
CA ASP A 88 10.72 1.33 7.26
C ASP A 88 10.42 2.10 8.56
N GLU A 89 9.18 2.58 8.73
CA GLU A 89 8.65 3.11 9.99
C GLU A 89 8.39 2.04 11.06
N GLY A 90 8.38 0.76 10.68
CA GLY A 90 8.03 -0.34 11.56
C GLY A 90 6.53 -0.53 11.77
N VAL A 91 5.67 0.06 10.93
CA VAL A 91 4.19 -0.08 11.00
C VAL A 91 3.77 -1.56 10.97
N PHE A 92 4.54 -2.39 10.28
CA PHE A 92 4.25 -3.82 10.10
C PHE A 92 4.97 -4.74 11.11
N GLU A 93 5.75 -4.21 12.06
CA GLU A 93 6.65 -5.02 12.92
C GLU A 93 5.94 -5.83 14.01
N HIS A 94 4.64 -5.60 14.27
CA HIS A 94 3.89 -6.28 15.32
C HIS A 94 2.46 -6.65 14.91
N LEU A 95 2.26 -6.96 13.63
CA LEU A 95 0.97 -7.45 13.15
C LEU A 95 0.81 -8.93 13.52
N SER A 96 -0.39 -9.29 14.00
CA SER A 96 -0.79 -10.66 14.33
C SER A 96 -1.15 -11.49 13.07
N LEU A 97 -0.45 -11.22 11.97
CA LEU A 97 -0.56 -11.90 10.69
C LEU A 97 0.46 -13.03 10.59
N LEU A 98 0.05 -14.18 10.06
CA LEU A 98 0.94 -15.29 9.82
C LEU A 98 1.84 -14.99 8.62
N LYS A 99 3.15 -14.98 8.86
CA LYS A 99 4.15 -14.77 7.80
C LYS A 99 4.43 -16.05 7.00
N PRO A 100 4.76 -15.94 5.71
CA PRO A 100 4.78 -14.71 4.94
C PRO A 100 3.36 -14.23 4.59
N TYR A 101 3.17 -12.92 4.53
CA TYR A 101 1.98 -12.29 3.96
C TYR A 101 2.37 -11.17 3.01
N SER A 102 1.51 -10.87 2.05
CA SER A 102 1.79 -9.89 1.01
C SER A 102 0.72 -8.80 0.93
N PHE A 103 1.14 -7.63 0.43
CA PHE A 103 0.23 -6.64 -0.16
C PHE A 103 0.20 -6.88 -1.67
N VAL A 104 -0.99 -7.09 -2.21
CA VAL A 104 -1.18 -7.48 -3.61
C VAL A 104 -2.01 -6.43 -4.33
N LEU A 105 -1.49 -5.91 -5.44
CA LEU A 105 -2.25 -5.06 -6.34
C LEU A 105 -3.20 -5.92 -7.16
N VAL A 106 -4.48 -5.57 -7.16
CA VAL A 106 -5.52 -6.25 -7.94
C VAL A 106 -6.30 -5.25 -8.79
N ASP A 107 -6.84 -5.70 -9.91
CA ASP A 107 -7.66 -4.89 -10.81
C ASP A 107 -9.15 -4.86 -10.40
N ASP A 108 -10.00 -4.27 -11.23
CA ASP A 108 -11.44 -4.19 -10.99
C ASP A 108 -12.16 -5.56 -11.00
N GLU A 109 -11.59 -6.55 -11.68
CA GLU A 109 -12.07 -7.94 -11.70
C GLU A 109 -11.49 -8.79 -10.54
N LYS A 110 -10.71 -8.15 -9.66
CA LYS A 110 -9.94 -8.78 -8.56
C LYS A 110 -8.88 -9.77 -9.05
N GLU A 111 -8.44 -9.66 -10.30
CA GLU A 111 -7.29 -10.41 -10.79
C GLU A 111 -6.00 -9.76 -10.27
N THR A 112 -5.02 -10.58 -9.89
CA THR A 112 -3.72 -10.10 -9.43
C THR A 112 -2.97 -9.43 -10.57
N VAL A 113 -2.62 -8.16 -10.37
CA VAL A 113 -1.73 -7.41 -11.25
C VAL A 113 -0.28 -7.71 -10.88
N CYS A 114 0.10 -7.45 -9.62
CA CYS A 114 1.45 -7.71 -9.10
C CYS A 114 1.49 -7.75 -7.56
N GLU A 115 2.61 -8.23 -7.02
CA GLU A 115 2.92 -8.10 -5.59
C GLU A 115 3.56 -6.74 -5.31
N LEU A 116 3.01 -6.00 -4.35
CA LEU A 116 3.50 -4.68 -3.95
C LEU A 116 4.57 -4.78 -2.86
N LEU A 117 4.32 -5.61 -1.84
CA LEU A 117 5.23 -5.79 -0.72
C LEU A 117 5.02 -7.18 -0.10
N LEU A 118 6.10 -7.96 0.00
CA LEU A 118 6.17 -9.21 0.75
C LEU A 118 6.79 -9.00 2.13
N LEU A 119 6.13 -9.50 3.17
CA LEU A 119 6.62 -9.46 4.55
C LEU A 119 6.86 -10.88 5.04
N ASP A 120 8.14 -11.21 5.21
CA ASP A 120 8.62 -12.53 5.64
C ASP A 120 9.78 -12.36 6.64
N ASP A 121 10.02 -13.37 7.48
CA ASP A 121 11.06 -13.30 8.53
C ASP A 121 12.50 -13.33 7.97
N ASP A 122 12.69 -13.84 6.76
CA ASP A 122 14.02 -14.06 6.15
C ASP A 122 14.27 -13.28 4.85
N THR A 123 13.34 -12.42 4.40
CA THR A 123 13.39 -11.87 3.04
C THR A 123 13.71 -10.37 3.00
N LEU A 124 14.96 -10.04 2.62
CA LEU A 124 15.32 -8.73 2.09
C LEU A 124 14.75 -8.61 0.67
N LEU A 125 13.65 -7.87 0.50
CA LEU A 125 13.17 -7.50 -0.84
C LEU A 125 14.22 -6.60 -1.52
N LEU A 126 14.94 -7.17 -2.46
CA LEU A 126 15.85 -6.47 -3.36
C LEU A 126 15.10 -6.17 -4.67
N ASP A 127 14.22 -5.18 -4.67
CA ASP A 127 13.82 -4.54 -5.93
C ASP A 127 14.83 -3.44 -6.26
N GLY A 128 15.91 -3.89 -6.92
CA GLY A 128 17.17 -3.19 -7.12
C GLY A 128 17.17 -2.00 -8.08
N GLU A 129 16.05 -1.33 -8.34
CA GLU A 129 16.00 -0.16 -9.24
C GLU A 129 15.14 1.03 -8.76
N LEU A 130 14.58 1.02 -7.54
CA LEU A 130 13.67 2.09 -7.09
C LEU A 130 14.32 3.40 -6.59
N LEU A 131 15.65 3.56 -6.72
CA LEU A 131 16.38 4.71 -6.14
C LEU A 131 17.09 5.63 -7.13
N LYS A 132 16.55 5.81 -8.34
CA LYS A 132 16.99 6.93 -9.20
C LYS A 132 15.81 7.58 -9.94
N GLY A 133 15.07 8.45 -9.26
CA GLY A 133 14.23 9.39 -10.00
C GLY A 133 13.10 10.12 -9.28
N LEU A 134 12.69 9.74 -8.07
CA LEU A 134 11.54 10.37 -7.39
C LEU A 134 11.72 10.32 -5.87
N ASP A 135 11.82 11.40 -5.10
CA ASP A 135 12.11 12.83 -5.28
C ASP A 135 12.34 13.27 -3.82
N GLU A 136 13.37 14.05 -3.51
CA GLU A 136 13.77 14.37 -2.12
C GLU A 136 12.61 14.96 -1.28
N GLU A 137 11.62 15.57 -1.95
CA GLU A 137 10.40 16.13 -1.38
C GLU A 137 9.45 15.05 -0.83
N LEU A 138 9.31 13.91 -1.49
CA LEU A 138 8.47 12.83 -1.01
C LEU A 138 9.11 12.12 0.20
N ASP A 139 10.43 11.96 0.20
CA ASP A 139 11.14 11.40 1.35
C ASP A 139 11.08 12.37 2.55
N ALA A 140 11.17 13.68 2.30
CA ALA A 140 10.98 14.71 3.33
C ALA A 140 9.54 14.78 3.84
N PHE A 141 8.55 14.64 2.96
CA PHE A 141 7.14 14.58 3.33
C PHE A 141 6.83 13.36 4.18
N LEU A 142 7.27 12.18 3.73
CA LEU A 142 7.16 10.95 4.51
C LEU A 142 7.81 11.19 5.87
N LYS A 143 9.03 11.73 5.91
CA LYS A 143 9.73 12.09 7.15
C LYS A 143 8.94 13.02 8.08
N ASP A 144 8.29 14.08 7.59
CA ASP A 144 7.46 14.97 8.43
C ASP A 144 6.20 14.26 8.95
N LEU A 145 5.65 13.33 8.18
CA LEU A 145 4.59 12.43 8.63
C LEU A 145 5.11 11.47 9.73
N LEU A 146 6.40 11.09 9.70
CA LEU A 146 7.05 10.21 10.70
C LEU A 146 7.36 10.91 12.02
N GLU A 147 7.48 12.24 12.03
CA GLU A 147 7.87 13.02 13.21
C GLU A 147 6.66 13.53 14.04
N LYS A 148 5.42 13.12 13.71
CA LYS A 148 4.18 13.52 14.41
C LYS A 148 3.52 12.42 15.22
#